data_AF-A0A6N8U656-F1
#
_entry.id   AF-A0A6N8U656-F1
#
_cell.length_a   1.000
_cell.length_b   1.000
_cell.length_c   1.000
_cell.angle_alpha   90.00
_cell.angle_beta   90.00
_cell.angle_gamma   90.00
#
_symmetry.space_group_name_H-M   'P 1'
#
loop_
_entity.id
_entity.type
_entity.pdbx_description
1 polymer ?
#
loop_
_entity_poly.entity_id
_entity_poly.type
_entity_poly.pdbx_seq_one_letter_code
_entity_poly.pdbx_strand_id
1 'polypeptide(L)'
;MSRKHSKKKINNYDYKKAFKRKSDLSFRKKAGMAFVAANLLIAPAAGTYLGENLGQSNVAEAASLAEVQLLSDVNINADLQDSGNPDFYNLNLQLTGTGLADLELVNPDRSVVFYAEELAGQLSNNGPADVTVEILPIVLEEDLPALSNSIAGVTGSVNDLVAGLTTTLDNTINGTSLAGLVQVEGLDELGTALESLNNLDAALQDLTQYNGQAEVVINGDGSVVVTFEDGLGNHVEAAVENVVQSALNDVLTAVDNVNVTLLDSSPLLSGILETLVINPIVNPLVSGVTSTVNGLQQDLTSGAIDISNELAGVQVVGNTTVNANVLVNRPAGIEGDVVVQGAGITTSVIDAELLSSLQSSDVITFDEDATAPVLDSADITGNSTDGYAVTGTGAEPGDDVIVSDADGNQIGTSIIAEDGTYAVDVAADAVVPGEVLTVQAIDDAGNVSEPLPVTVPEDVDDVVPVLDSADITGNSTDGYAVTGTGAEPGDDVVVSDADGNQVGTGIIAEDGT
;
A
#
# COMPACT_ATOMS: atom_id res chain seq x y z
N MET A 1 75.87 42.74 -10.76
CA MET A 1 74.87 42.77 -9.66
C MET A 1 73.65 43.54 -10.13
N SER A 2 72.39 43.23 -9.84
CA SER A 2 71.64 41.98 -9.62
C SER A 2 70.17 42.39 -9.76
N ARG A 3 69.43 41.82 -10.71
CA ARG A 3 67.99 42.10 -10.95
C ARG A 3 67.18 41.25 -9.98
N LYS A 4 66.37 41.87 -9.11
CA LYS A 4 65.44 41.16 -8.21
C LYS A 4 64.15 40.80 -8.94
N HIS A 5 63.90 39.49 -9.07
CA HIS A 5 62.61 38.89 -9.43
C HIS A 5 61.52 39.20 -8.40
N SER A 6 60.33 39.57 -8.88
CA SER A 6 59.09 39.52 -8.10
C SER A 6 58.36 38.21 -8.46
N LYS A 7 58.25 37.29 -7.49
CA LYS A 7 57.44 36.07 -7.60
C LYS A 7 55.97 36.42 -7.34
N LYS A 8 55.12 36.22 -8.34
CA LYS A 8 53.66 36.29 -8.23
C LYS A 8 53.19 35.04 -7.45
N LYS A 9 52.62 35.23 -6.25
CA LYS A 9 51.94 34.16 -5.50
C LYS A 9 50.64 33.81 -6.24
N ILE A 10 50.50 32.56 -6.64
CA ILE A 10 49.24 31.97 -7.11
C ILE A 10 48.45 31.64 -5.85
N ASN A 11 47.28 32.26 -5.67
CA ASN A 11 46.33 31.85 -4.64
C ASN A 11 45.66 30.57 -5.14
N ASN A 12 45.85 29.46 -4.43
CA ASN A 12 45.04 28.26 -4.63
C ASN A 12 43.57 28.60 -4.35
N TYR A 13 42.75 28.55 -5.38
CA TYR A 13 41.30 28.64 -5.26
C TYR A 13 40.81 27.32 -4.68
N ASP A 14 40.36 27.33 -3.42
CA ASP A 14 39.81 26.14 -2.75
C ASP A 14 38.36 25.93 -3.19
N TYR A 15 38.17 25.09 -4.21
CA TYR A 15 36.87 24.78 -4.82
C TYR A 15 35.87 24.17 -3.83
N LYS A 16 36.33 23.56 -2.73
CA LYS A 16 35.44 23.01 -1.69
C LYS A 16 34.70 24.09 -0.90
N LYS A 17 35.22 25.32 -0.84
CA LYS A 17 34.56 26.45 -0.15
C LYS A 17 33.51 27.16 -1.01
N ALA A 18 33.58 27.04 -2.34
CA ALA A 18 32.58 27.60 -3.25
C ALA A 18 31.33 26.71 -3.32
N PHE A 19 31.51 25.39 -3.32
CA PHE A 19 30.40 24.42 -3.32
C PHE A 19 29.53 24.52 -2.07
N LYS A 20 30.16 24.69 -0.89
CA LYS A 20 29.44 24.83 0.39
C LYS A 20 28.66 26.14 0.57
N ARG A 21 28.85 27.14 -0.32
CA ARG A 21 28.06 28.39 -0.29
C ARG A 21 26.85 28.35 -1.24
N LYS A 22 26.86 27.49 -2.27
CA LYS A 22 25.69 27.31 -3.14
C LYS A 22 24.61 26.42 -2.48
N SER A 23 25.01 25.41 -1.71
CA SER A 23 24.05 24.59 -0.94
C SER A 23 23.38 25.35 0.22
N ASP A 24 24.08 26.31 0.82
CA ASP A 24 23.52 27.14 1.91
C ASP A 24 22.59 28.25 1.39
N LEU A 25 22.75 28.68 0.12
CA LEU A 25 21.90 29.72 -0.45
C LEU A 25 20.50 29.21 -0.85
N SER A 26 20.38 27.92 -1.20
CA SER A 26 19.08 27.26 -1.38
C SER A 26 18.43 26.91 -0.04
N PHE A 27 19.21 26.60 0.99
CA PHE A 27 18.69 26.33 2.34
C PHE A 27 18.09 27.59 3.01
N ARG A 28 18.65 28.78 2.75
CA ARG A 28 18.14 30.05 3.32
C ARG A 28 16.88 30.60 2.66
N LYS A 29 16.43 30.04 1.53
CA LYS A 29 15.09 30.30 0.98
C LYS A 29 14.01 29.35 1.51
N LYS A 30 14.38 28.23 2.15
CA LYS A 30 13.45 27.25 2.74
C LYS A 30 13.12 27.47 4.23
N ALA A 31 13.70 28.47 4.90
CA ALA A 31 13.44 28.76 6.32
C ALA A 31 12.28 29.76 6.56
N GLY A 32 11.20 29.67 5.77
CA GLY A 32 10.06 30.60 5.80
C GLY A 32 8.74 30.04 6.37
N MET A 33 8.65 28.75 6.67
CA MET A 33 7.45 28.15 7.29
C MET A 33 7.87 27.38 8.54
N ALA A 34 7.96 28.09 9.66
CA ALA A 34 8.18 27.50 10.96
C ALA A 34 6.82 27.13 11.58
N PHE A 35 6.69 25.85 11.91
CA PHE A 35 5.98 25.28 13.07
C PHE A 35 5.12 26.24 13.91
N VAL A 36 3.83 25.91 14.03
CA VAL A 36 3.08 26.16 15.28
C VAL A 36 2.45 24.85 15.74
N ALA A 37 3.26 24.04 16.43
CA ALA A 37 2.74 23.19 17.49
C ALA A 37 2.76 24.02 18.76
N ALA A 38 1.60 24.35 19.32
CA ALA A 38 1.50 24.95 20.64
C ALA A 38 0.27 24.40 21.38
N ASN A 39 0.51 23.37 22.19
CA ASN A 39 -0.31 23.09 23.37
C ASN A 39 -0.23 24.31 24.32
N LEU A 40 -1.37 24.91 24.66
CA LEU A 40 -1.51 25.62 25.94
C LEU A 40 -2.97 25.66 26.42
N LEU A 41 -3.29 24.76 27.35
CA LEU A 41 -4.36 24.97 28.33
C LEU A 41 -3.93 26.08 29.31
N ILE A 42 -4.83 27.05 29.60
CA ILE A 42 -5.22 27.59 30.93
C ILE A 42 -5.95 28.96 30.77
N ALA A 43 -7.26 28.92 31.04
CA ALA A 43 -8.19 29.83 31.74
C ALA A 43 -8.31 31.36 31.43
N PRO A 44 -9.50 31.98 31.69
CA PRO A 44 -9.90 33.26 31.11
C PRO A 44 -9.71 34.45 32.06
N ALA A 45 -9.40 35.62 31.51
CA ALA A 45 -9.63 36.89 32.18
C ALA A 45 -9.98 38.00 31.18
N ALA A 46 -11.06 38.69 31.51
CA ALA A 46 -11.75 39.72 30.74
C ALA A 46 -10.88 40.92 30.34
N GLY A 47 -11.25 41.54 29.21
CA GLY A 47 -10.75 42.85 28.81
C GLY A 47 -11.13 43.18 27.37
N THR A 48 -12.35 43.67 27.19
CA THR A 48 -12.82 44.38 25.98
C THR A 48 -11.86 45.51 25.56
N TYR A 49 -11.68 45.73 24.26
CA TYR A 49 -11.86 47.01 23.54
C TYR A 49 -11.28 46.95 22.10
N LEU A 50 -12.20 46.82 21.14
CA LEU A 50 -12.34 47.50 19.84
C LEU A 50 -11.08 47.88 19.02
N GLY A 51 -11.04 47.44 17.76
CA GLY A 51 -10.42 48.22 16.67
C GLY A 51 -9.93 47.44 15.47
N GLU A 52 -10.78 47.33 14.45
CA GLU A 52 -10.46 47.35 13.01
C GLU A 52 -9.49 46.31 12.39
N ASN A 53 -10.10 45.51 11.52
CA ASN A 53 -9.63 45.16 10.18
C ASN A 53 -8.35 44.34 10.06
N LEU A 54 -8.50 43.02 9.99
CA LEU A 54 -7.78 42.10 9.10
C LEU A 54 -8.58 40.78 9.04
N GLY A 55 -9.73 40.83 8.38
CA GLY A 55 -10.44 39.62 7.95
C GLY A 55 -9.78 39.06 6.69
N GLN A 56 -8.52 38.67 6.78
CA GLN A 56 -7.92 37.72 5.85
C GLN A 56 -7.85 36.42 6.62
N SER A 57 -8.97 35.70 6.62
CA SER A 57 -8.93 34.26 6.84
C SER A 57 -8.06 33.75 5.70
N ASN A 58 -6.79 33.44 5.99
CA ASN A 58 -6.05 32.50 5.15
C ASN A 58 -6.72 31.14 5.38
N VAL A 59 -7.90 30.97 4.77
CA VAL A 59 -8.34 29.66 4.36
C VAL A 59 -7.26 29.27 3.35
N ALA A 60 -6.42 28.30 3.69
CA ALA A 60 -5.67 27.61 2.65
C ALA A 60 -6.73 27.14 1.66
N GLU A 61 -6.75 27.69 0.44
CA GLU A 61 -7.54 27.11 -0.63
C GLU A 61 -7.09 25.65 -0.70
N ALA A 62 -7.98 24.73 -0.35
CA ALA A 62 -7.76 23.32 -0.59
C ALA A 62 -7.47 23.22 -2.09
N ALA A 63 -6.21 22.92 -2.44
CA ALA A 63 -5.87 22.64 -3.82
C ALA A 63 -6.85 21.55 -4.29
N SER A 64 -7.60 21.83 -5.35
CA SER A 64 -8.51 20.81 -5.86
C SER A 64 -7.66 19.64 -6.34
N LEU A 65 -8.09 18.39 -6.13
CA LEU A 65 -7.33 17.22 -6.61
C LEU A 65 -7.00 17.30 -8.11
N ALA A 66 -7.84 17.98 -8.89
CA ALA A 66 -7.62 18.25 -10.31
C ALA A 66 -6.36 19.08 -10.60
N GLU A 67 -5.88 19.89 -9.67
CA GLU A 67 -4.65 20.69 -9.79
C GLU A 67 -3.39 19.91 -9.39
N VAL A 68 -3.56 18.76 -8.74
CA VAL A 68 -2.48 17.97 -8.11
C VAL A 68 -2.33 16.59 -8.77
N GLN A 69 -3.30 16.16 -9.57
CA GLN A 69 -3.33 14.87 -10.26
C GLN A 69 -2.23 14.79 -11.33
N LEU A 70 -1.53 13.66 -11.37
CA LEU A 70 -0.42 13.39 -12.29
C LEU A 70 -0.73 12.39 -13.39
N LEU A 71 -1.73 11.56 -13.15
CA LEU A 71 -2.08 10.46 -14.02
C LEU A 71 -3.54 10.62 -14.47
N SER A 72 -3.78 10.47 -15.76
CA SER A 72 -5.10 10.23 -16.34
C SER A 72 -5.39 8.74 -16.46
N ASP A 73 -6.64 8.39 -16.79
CA ASP A 73 -7.08 7.01 -17.03
C ASP A 73 -6.68 6.04 -15.89
N VAL A 74 -6.79 6.51 -14.65
CA VAL A 74 -6.36 5.77 -13.48
C VAL A 74 -7.28 4.58 -13.24
N ASN A 75 -6.71 3.38 -13.16
CA ASN A 75 -7.39 2.17 -12.76
C ASN A 75 -6.78 1.64 -11.46
N ILE A 76 -7.65 1.31 -10.50
CA ILE A 76 -7.28 0.68 -9.23
C ILE A 76 -7.66 -0.78 -9.31
N ASN A 77 -6.80 -1.64 -8.77
CA ASN A 77 -7.08 -3.04 -8.56
C ASN A 77 -6.60 -3.39 -7.15
N ALA A 78 -7.52 -3.80 -6.28
CA ALA A 78 -7.26 -4.17 -4.91
C ALA A 78 -7.64 -5.65 -4.71
N ASP A 79 -6.70 -6.45 -4.23
CA ASP A 79 -6.88 -7.90 -4.07
C ASP A 79 -6.56 -8.29 -2.63
N LEU A 80 -7.61 -8.63 -1.87
CA LEU A 80 -7.53 -9.12 -0.50
C LEU A 80 -7.42 -10.64 -0.52
N GLN A 81 -6.33 -11.16 0.02
CA GLN A 81 -6.02 -12.58 0.02
C GLN A 81 -5.87 -13.12 1.45
N ASP A 82 -6.49 -14.27 1.70
CA ASP A 82 -6.18 -15.07 2.88
C ASP A 82 -4.79 -15.71 2.72
N SER A 83 -3.83 -15.20 3.49
CA SER A 83 -2.45 -15.67 3.48
C SER A 83 -2.26 -17.01 4.23
N GLY A 84 -3.32 -17.53 4.86
CA GLY A 84 -3.27 -18.64 5.82
C GLY A 84 -2.66 -18.23 7.17
N ASN A 85 -2.34 -16.96 7.35
CA ASN A 85 -1.83 -16.41 8.61
C ASN A 85 -3.01 -16.06 9.53
N PRO A 86 -3.00 -16.50 10.81
CA PRO A 86 -4.06 -16.18 11.75
C PRO A 86 -4.13 -14.69 12.12
N ASP A 87 -3.03 -13.95 11.95
CA ASP A 87 -2.89 -12.57 12.45
C ASP A 87 -3.19 -11.51 11.38
N PHE A 88 -3.15 -11.85 10.09
CA PHE A 88 -3.35 -10.87 9.00
C PHE A 88 -3.79 -11.45 7.65
N TYR A 89 -4.53 -10.63 6.90
CA TYR A 89 -4.74 -10.76 5.46
C TYR A 89 -3.60 -10.08 4.69
N ASN A 90 -3.34 -10.56 3.47
CA ASN A 90 -2.51 -9.83 2.51
C ASN A 90 -3.41 -8.99 1.62
N LEU A 91 -3.12 -7.69 1.48
CA LEU A 91 -3.82 -6.81 0.55
C LEU A 91 -2.83 -6.29 -0.51
N ASN A 92 -3.02 -6.72 -1.75
CA ASN A 92 -2.29 -6.20 -2.90
C ASN A 92 -3.04 -4.99 -3.45
N LEU A 93 -2.32 -3.88 -3.60
CA LEU A 93 -2.83 -2.62 -4.12
C LEU A 93 -2.09 -2.28 -5.40
N GLN A 94 -2.81 -2.28 -6.52
CA GLN A 94 -2.28 -1.91 -7.82
C GLN A 94 -2.96 -0.66 -8.34
N LEU A 95 -2.15 0.26 -8.87
CA LEU A 95 -2.59 1.41 -9.64
C LEU A 95 -1.94 1.36 -11.02
N THR A 96 -2.73 1.56 -12.07
CA THR A 96 -2.22 1.93 -13.40
C THR A 96 -2.76 3.28 -13.83
N GLY A 97 -2.01 4.03 -14.64
CA GLY A 97 -2.46 5.30 -15.17
C GLY A 97 -1.48 5.91 -16.18
N THR A 98 -1.94 6.84 -17.00
CA THR A 98 -1.14 7.48 -18.06
C THR A 98 -0.60 8.83 -17.61
N GLY A 99 0.68 9.11 -17.86
CA GLY A 99 1.28 10.41 -17.54
C GLY A 99 0.60 11.57 -18.28
N LEU A 100 0.26 12.65 -17.58
CA LEU A 100 -0.31 13.85 -18.19
C LEU A 100 0.70 14.57 -19.09
N ALA A 101 0.22 15.11 -20.22
CA ALA A 101 1.05 15.64 -21.30
C ALA A 101 1.85 16.92 -20.97
N ASP A 102 1.46 17.65 -19.92
CA ASP A 102 2.10 18.91 -19.51
C ASP A 102 2.93 18.77 -18.23
N LEU A 103 3.25 17.54 -17.83
CA LEU A 103 3.95 17.30 -16.58
C LEU A 103 5.47 17.30 -16.78
N GLU A 104 6.12 18.40 -16.36
CA GLU A 104 7.59 18.51 -16.35
C GLU A 104 8.22 17.29 -15.66
N LEU A 105 9.29 16.76 -16.25
CA LEU A 105 10.09 15.69 -15.64
C LEU A 105 10.78 16.16 -14.34
N VAL A 106 10.88 17.47 -14.13
CA VAL A 106 11.66 18.14 -13.07
C VAL A 106 10.86 18.39 -11.78
N ASN A 107 9.61 17.91 -11.68
CA ASN A 107 9.03 17.72 -10.35
C ASN A 107 9.43 16.32 -9.84
N PRO A 108 10.40 16.24 -8.89
CA PRO A 108 10.96 14.96 -8.45
C PRO A 108 9.95 14.13 -7.65
N ASP A 109 9.00 14.78 -6.97
CA ASP A 109 8.08 14.10 -6.07
C ASP A 109 6.84 13.63 -6.85
N ARG A 110 6.84 12.34 -7.17
CA ARG A 110 5.65 11.65 -7.67
C ARG A 110 5.20 10.67 -6.62
N SER A 111 3.94 10.79 -6.22
CA SER A 111 3.31 9.89 -5.27
C SER A 111 2.13 9.21 -5.90
N VAL A 112 1.93 7.94 -5.57
CA VAL A 112 0.64 7.27 -5.69
C VAL A 112 0.06 7.16 -4.30
N VAL A 113 -1.23 7.47 -4.16
CA VAL A 113 -1.99 7.25 -2.94
C VAL A 113 -3.08 6.22 -3.20
N PHE A 114 -3.22 5.28 -2.26
CA PHE A 114 -4.42 4.49 -2.07
C PHE A 114 -5.10 4.94 -0.78
N TYR A 115 -6.43 4.88 -0.73
CA TYR A 115 -7.20 5.32 0.42
C TYR A 115 -8.38 4.41 0.67
N ALA A 116 -8.49 3.89 1.89
CA ALA A 116 -9.64 3.13 2.37
C ALA A 116 -9.90 3.53 3.84
N GLU A 117 -10.89 4.40 4.05
CA GLU A 117 -11.22 4.94 5.39
C GLU A 117 -11.55 3.84 6.39
N GLU A 118 -12.26 2.80 5.95
CA GLU A 118 -12.67 1.69 6.81
C GLU A 118 -11.47 0.85 7.30
N LEU A 119 -10.33 0.89 6.59
CA LEU A 119 -9.10 0.22 7.00
C LEU A 119 -8.22 1.10 7.91
N ALA A 120 -8.69 2.26 8.35
CA ALA A 120 -7.95 3.15 9.23
C ALA A 120 -7.46 2.43 10.49
N GLY A 121 -6.14 2.48 10.71
CA GLY A 121 -5.48 1.80 11.84
C GLY A 121 -5.33 0.28 11.71
N GLN A 122 -5.86 -0.34 10.65
CA GLN A 122 -5.78 -1.80 10.42
C GLN A 122 -4.63 -2.21 9.50
N LEU A 123 -3.99 -1.25 8.84
CA LEU A 123 -2.95 -1.50 7.84
C LEU A 123 -1.54 -1.53 8.43
N SER A 124 -0.70 -2.44 7.92
CA SER A 124 0.75 -2.43 8.19
C SER A 124 1.58 -2.76 6.95
N ASN A 125 2.84 -2.32 6.96
CA ASN A 125 3.70 -2.35 5.78
C ASN A 125 4.20 -3.77 5.47
N ASN A 126 4.09 -4.20 4.21
CA ASN A 126 4.56 -5.50 3.73
C ASN A 126 5.70 -5.40 2.69
N GLY A 127 6.61 -4.46 2.88
CA GLY A 127 7.78 -4.25 2.03
C GLY A 127 7.60 -3.10 1.04
N PRO A 128 8.62 -2.86 0.18
CA PRO A 128 8.55 -1.78 -0.79
C PRO A 128 7.52 -2.07 -1.89
N ALA A 129 7.02 -1.00 -2.51
CA ALA A 129 6.21 -1.09 -3.71
C ALA A 129 7.08 -1.22 -4.95
N ASP A 130 6.63 -2.00 -5.93
CA ASP A 130 7.25 -2.07 -7.25
C ASP A 130 6.64 -1.01 -8.16
N VAL A 131 7.49 -0.21 -8.80
CA VAL A 131 7.10 0.91 -9.67
C VAL A 131 7.68 0.67 -11.05
N THR A 132 6.80 0.65 -12.05
CA THR A 132 7.16 0.60 -13.46
C THR A 132 6.62 1.84 -14.16
N VAL A 133 7.46 2.50 -14.95
CA VAL A 133 7.06 3.66 -15.76
C VAL A 133 7.54 3.43 -17.18
N GLU A 134 6.61 3.36 -18.12
CA GLU A 134 6.94 3.35 -19.55
C GLU A 134 7.59 4.69 -19.93
N ILE A 135 8.68 4.60 -20.67
CA ILE A 135 9.38 5.79 -21.19
C ILE A 135 8.90 6.00 -22.62
N LEU A 136 8.37 7.19 -22.91
CA LEU A 136 7.99 7.54 -24.28
C LEU A 136 9.25 7.75 -25.14
N PRO A 137 9.18 7.45 -26.44
CA PRO A 137 10.36 7.52 -27.30
C PRO A 137 10.94 8.94 -27.36
N ILE A 138 12.27 9.05 -27.23
CA ILE A 138 13.00 10.32 -27.27
C ILE A 138 13.56 10.53 -28.68
N VAL A 139 13.34 11.71 -29.24
CA VAL A 139 13.83 12.15 -30.56
C VAL A 139 14.96 13.16 -30.35
N LEU A 140 16.17 12.81 -30.77
CA LEU A 140 17.38 13.57 -30.47
C LEU A 140 17.32 15.02 -30.98
N GLU A 141 16.84 15.26 -32.20
CA GLU A 141 16.75 16.60 -32.78
C GLU A 141 15.71 17.51 -32.12
N GLU A 142 14.63 16.93 -31.59
CA GLU A 142 13.51 17.66 -30.99
C GLU A 142 13.74 17.86 -29.49
N ASP A 143 14.09 16.78 -28.80
CA ASP A 143 14.13 16.70 -27.35
C ASP A 143 15.50 17.05 -26.76
N LEU A 144 16.58 16.84 -27.53
CA LEU A 144 17.97 16.99 -27.08
C LEU A 144 18.83 17.81 -28.08
N PRO A 145 18.42 19.04 -28.43
CA PRO A 145 19.05 19.81 -29.50
C PRO A 145 20.54 20.14 -29.28
N ALA A 146 21.01 20.38 -28.06
CA ALA A 146 22.42 20.63 -27.76
C ALA A 146 23.27 19.37 -27.97
N LEU A 147 22.74 18.22 -27.56
CA LEU A 147 23.36 16.93 -27.82
C LEU A 147 23.38 16.60 -29.32
N SER A 148 22.27 16.78 -30.03
CA SER A 148 22.16 16.58 -31.49
C SER A 148 23.22 17.38 -32.26
N ASN A 149 23.35 18.67 -31.95
CA ASN A 149 24.36 19.54 -32.58
C ASN A 149 25.79 19.06 -32.32
N SER A 150 26.06 18.51 -31.14
CA SER A 150 27.38 18.02 -30.77
C SER A 150 27.72 16.70 -31.48
N ILE A 151 26.75 15.80 -31.61
CA ILE A 151 26.87 14.56 -32.40
C ILE A 151 27.10 14.89 -33.88
N ALA A 152 26.40 15.87 -34.43
CA ALA A 152 26.64 16.33 -35.81
C ALA A 152 28.10 16.80 -36.03
N GLY A 153 28.73 17.41 -35.01
CA GLY A 153 30.16 17.76 -35.03
C GLY A 153 31.09 16.55 -35.10
N VAL A 154 30.76 15.47 -34.38
CA VAL A 154 31.48 14.19 -34.46
C VAL A 154 31.31 13.55 -35.83
N THR A 155 30.07 13.40 -36.31
CA THR A 155 29.75 12.88 -37.64
C THR A 155 30.48 13.66 -38.74
N GLY A 156 30.52 15.00 -38.64
CA GLY A 156 31.30 15.86 -39.53
C GLY A 156 32.80 15.54 -39.49
N SER A 157 33.38 15.38 -38.30
CA SER A 157 34.80 15.05 -38.13
C SER A 157 35.15 13.67 -38.73
N VAL A 158 34.28 12.67 -38.55
CA VAL A 158 34.46 11.34 -39.15
C VAL A 158 34.39 11.40 -40.67
N ASN A 159 33.43 12.14 -41.23
CA ASN A 159 33.34 12.36 -42.67
C ASN A 159 34.59 13.06 -43.23
N ASP A 160 35.14 14.03 -42.51
CA ASP A 160 36.39 14.71 -42.87
C ASP A 160 37.60 13.77 -42.82
N LEU A 161 37.64 12.82 -41.87
CA LEU A 161 38.65 11.76 -41.83
C LEU A 161 38.56 10.87 -43.08
N VAL A 162 37.37 10.37 -43.43
CA VAL A 162 37.16 9.52 -44.61
C VAL A 162 37.52 10.28 -45.89
N ALA A 163 36.98 11.48 -46.08
CA ALA A 163 37.25 12.31 -47.25
C ALA A 163 38.73 12.73 -47.34
N GLY A 164 39.35 13.02 -46.19
CA GLY A 164 40.76 13.36 -46.05
C GLY A 164 41.67 12.20 -46.45
N LEU A 165 41.37 10.98 -46.00
CA LEU A 165 42.07 9.77 -46.42
C LEU A 165 41.94 9.56 -47.92
N THR A 166 40.73 9.54 -48.49
CA THR A 166 40.53 9.30 -49.92
C THR A 166 41.20 10.37 -50.78
N THR A 167 40.91 11.65 -50.53
CA THR A 167 41.37 12.76 -51.39
C THR A 167 42.86 13.01 -51.25
N THR A 168 43.40 12.90 -50.03
CA THR A 168 44.80 13.24 -49.76
C THR A 168 45.72 12.07 -50.06
N LEU A 169 45.32 10.81 -49.82
CA LEU A 169 46.08 9.66 -50.32
C LEU A 169 46.17 9.73 -51.84
N ASP A 170 45.06 9.92 -52.55
CA ASP A 170 45.08 9.98 -54.01
C ASP A 170 46.02 11.07 -54.51
N ASN A 171 45.94 12.29 -53.97
CA ASN A 171 46.81 13.37 -54.42
C ASN A 171 48.30 13.20 -54.05
N THR A 172 48.58 12.57 -52.91
CA THR A 172 49.96 12.44 -52.38
C THR A 172 50.68 11.23 -52.95
N ILE A 173 49.95 10.14 -53.19
CA ILE A 173 50.49 8.87 -53.66
C ILE A 173 50.52 8.81 -55.19
N ASN A 174 49.57 9.45 -55.89
CA ASN A 174 49.58 9.45 -57.35
C ASN A 174 50.87 10.05 -57.91
N GLY A 175 51.58 9.25 -58.73
CA GLY A 175 52.88 9.62 -59.29
C GLY A 175 54.09 9.27 -58.42
N THR A 176 53.89 8.67 -57.24
CA THR A 176 54.96 8.12 -56.40
C THR A 176 55.14 6.62 -56.60
N SER A 177 56.21 6.04 -56.06
CA SER A 177 56.43 4.59 -56.02
C SER A 177 55.47 3.85 -55.09
N LEU A 178 54.62 4.56 -54.35
CA LEU A 178 53.62 4.00 -53.44
C LEU A 178 52.28 3.75 -54.14
N ALA A 179 52.09 4.25 -55.37
CA ALA A 179 50.84 4.09 -56.11
C ALA A 179 50.49 2.61 -56.33
N GLY A 180 49.29 2.23 -55.91
CA GLY A 180 48.80 0.85 -55.97
C GLY A 180 49.45 -0.12 -54.97
N LEU A 181 50.31 0.36 -54.06
CA LEU A 181 50.92 -0.42 -52.99
C LEU A 181 50.37 -0.10 -51.60
N VAL A 182 49.55 0.93 -51.47
CA VAL A 182 48.98 1.39 -50.19
C VAL A 182 47.56 0.84 -50.01
N GLN A 183 47.27 0.36 -48.82
CA GLN A 183 45.95 -0.08 -48.38
C GLN A 183 45.54 0.70 -47.13
N VAL A 184 44.26 1.03 -47.04
CA VAL A 184 43.65 1.58 -45.82
C VAL A 184 42.86 0.47 -45.14
N GLU A 185 43.12 0.25 -43.87
CA GLU A 185 42.46 -0.70 -42.99
C GLU A 185 41.59 0.06 -41.98
N GLY A 186 40.54 -0.57 -41.43
CA GLY A 186 39.68 0.03 -40.40
C GLY A 186 38.49 0.85 -40.93
N LEU A 187 38.31 0.99 -42.24
CA LEU A 187 37.22 1.79 -42.82
C LEU A 187 35.84 1.13 -42.66
N ASP A 188 35.77 -0.20 -42.64
CA ASP A 188 34.51 -0.93 -42.45
C ASP A 188 34.02 -0.79 -41.00
N GLU A 189 34.93 -0.89 -40.03
CA GLU A 189 34.67 -0.63 -38.62
C GLU A 189 34.23 0.83 -38.40
N LEU A 190 34.89 1.78 -39.07
CA LEU A 190 34.51 3.20 -39.01
C LEU A 190 33.13 3.47 -39.60
N GLY A 191 32.79 2.82 -40.71
CA GLY A 191 31.45 2.87 -41.30
C GLY A 191 30.38 2.35 -40.34
N THR A 192 30.65 1.22 -39.69
CA THR A 192 29.74 0.61 -38.70
C THR A 192 29.53 1.52 -37.48
N ALA A 193 30.60 2.12 -36.97
CA ALA A 193 30.52 3.08 -35.86
C ALA A 193 29.74 4.35 -36.25
N LEU A 194 29.92 4.84 -37.48
CA LEU A 194 29.20 5.99 -38.01
C LEU A 194 27.70 5.70 -38.20
N GLU A 195 27.34 4.52 -38.69
CA GLU A 195 25.95 4.07 -38.77
C GLU A 195 25.31 4.02 -37.39
N SER A 196 26.03 3.51 -36.39
CA SER A 196 25.55 3.47 -35.00
C SER A 196 25.30 4.88 -34.44
N LEU A 197 26.22 5.82 -34.72
CA LEU A 197 26.09 7.22 -34.31
C LEU A 197 24.91 7.93 -35.00
N ASN A 198 24.68 7.66 -36.30
CA ASN A 198 23.57 8.23 -37.06
C ASN A 198 22.22 7.57 -36.73
N ASN A 199 22.23 6.42 -36.07
CA ASN A 199 21.02 5.68 -35.68
C ASN A 199 20.71 5.81 -34.17
N LEU A 200 21.23 6.85 -33.52
CA LEU A 200 20.99 7.09 -32.09
C LEU A 200 19.51 7.30 -31.77
N ASP A 201 18.72 7.90 -32.67
CA ASP A 201 17.27 8.01 -32.47
C ASP A 201 16.62 6.64 -32.26
N ALA A 202 16.94 5.64 -33.08
CA ALA A 202 16.40 4.29 -32.91
C ALA A 202 16.85 3.67 -31.57
N ALA A 203 18.11 3.89 -31.17
CA ALA A 203 18.62 3.40 -29.90
C ALA A 203 17.96 4.08 -28.68
N LEU A 204 17.58 5.36 -28.80
CA LEU A 204 16.84 6.09 -27.77
C LEU A 204 15.35 5.74 -27.73
N GLN A 205 14.76 5.31 -28.86
CA GLN A 205 13.39 4.77 -28.87
C GLN A 205 13.29 3.43 -28.14
N ASP A 206 14.39 2.67 -28.05
CA ASP A 206 14.44 1.40 -27.31
C ASP A 206 14.56 1.59 -25.78
N LEU A 207 14.56 2.84 -25.28
CA LEU A 207 14.38 3.13 -23.86
C LEU A 207 12.94 2.81 -23.47
N THR A 208 12.69 1.55 -23.10
CA THR A 208 11.32 1.03 -22.96
C THR A 208 10.66 1.36 -21.63
N GLN A 209 11.39 1.32 -20.51
CA GLN A 209 10.78 1.48 -19.19
C GLN A 209 11.80 1.70 -18.06
N TYR A 210 11.39 2.50 -17.08
CA TYR A 210 11.97 2.54 -15.74
C TYR A 210 11.33 1.46 -14.86
N ASN A 211 12.16 0.75 -14.08
CA ASN A 211 11.71 -0.16 -13.04
C ASN A 211 12.46 0.16 -11.75
N GLY A 212 11.73 0.31 -10.66
CA GLY A 212 12.31 0.61 -9.35
C GLY A 212 11.43 0.17 -8.21
N GLN A 213 11.97 0.33 -7.00
CA GLN A 213 11.25 0.07 -5.76
C GLN A 213 11.11 1.37 -4.98
N ALA A 214 9.95 1.56 -4.36
CA ALA A 214 9.60 2.75 -3.60
C ALA A 214 9.13 2.38 -2.18
N GLU A 215 9.41 3.25 -1.23
CA GLU A 215 8.95 3.05 0.15
C GLU A 215 7.42 3.24 0.23
N VAL A 216 6.78 2.36 1.01
CA VAL A 216 5.35 2.42 1.32
C VAL A 216 5.16 3.07 2.68
N VAL A 217 4.47 4.20 2.72
CA VAL A 217 4.10 4.90 3.95
C VAL A 217 2.63 4.67 4.21
N ILE A 218 2.30 4.18 5.40
CA ILE A 218 0.91 3.94 5.83
C ILE A 218 0.57 4.95 6.91
N ASN A 219 -0.53 5.67 6.72
CA ASN A 219 -1.03 6.64 7.67
C ASN A 219 -2.20 6.06 8.47
N GLY A 220 -2.43 6.61 9.67
CA GLY A 220 -3.48 6.13 10.56
C GLY A 220 -4.91 6.35 10.06
N ASP A 221 -5.08 7.16 9.01
CA ASP A 221 -6.37 7.45 8.36
C ASP A 221 -6.74 6.43 7.27
N GLY A 222 -5.92 5.40 7.06
CA GLY A 222 -6.16 4.38 6.02
C GLY A 222 -5.56 4.74 4.66
N SER A 223 -4.82 5.85 4.55
CA SER A 223 -4.06 6.16 3.33
C SER A 223 -2.72 5.40 3.26
N VAL A 224 -2.42 4.88 2.08
CA VAL A 224 -1.17 4.22 1.71
C VAL A 224 -0.50 5.05 0.62
N VAL A 225 0.65 5.64 0.94
CA VAL A 225 1.37 6.55 0.04
C VAL A 225 2.66 5.88 -0.42
N VAL A 226 2.82 5.79 -1.74
CA VAL A 226 4.04 5.32 -2.39
C VAL A 226 4.67 6.51 -3.09
N THR A 227 5.80 7.00 -2.58
CA THR A 227 6.52 8.13 -3.19
C THR A 227 7.80 7.63 -3.84
N PHE A 228 8.02 8.00 -5.10
CA PHE A 228 9.21 7.64 -5.86
C PHE A 228 9.92 8.92 -6.32
N GLU A 229 10.68 9.50 -5.39
CA GLU A 229 11.25 10.86 -5.48
C GLU A 229 12.48 11.01 -6.40
N ASP A 230 13.21 9.93 -6.74
CA ASP A 230 14.59 10.09 -7.24
C ASP A 230 15.00 9.17 -8.40
N GLY A 231 14.03 8.50 -9.04
CA GLY A 231 14.33 7.45 -10.02
C GLY A 231 14.27 7.91 -11.47
N LEU A 232 13.16 8.52 -11.90
CA LEU A 232 12.81 8.54 -13.32
C LEU A 232 13.69 9.49 -14.14
N GLY A 233 13.80 10.76 -13.74
CA GLY A 233 14.64 11.74 -14.46
C GLY A 233 16.10 11.31 -14.53
N ASN A 234 16.67 10.94 -13.38
CA ASN A 234 18.05 10.42 -13.29
C ASN A 234 18.24 9.15 -14.12
N HIS A 235 17.25 8.25 -14.15
CA HIS A 235 17.31 7.03 -14.93
C HIS A 235 17.29 7.30 -16.42
N VAL A 236 16.39 8.18 -16.89
CA VAL A 236 16.29 8.56 -18.31
C VAL A 236 17.57 9.28 -18.72
N GLU A 237 18.06 10.23 -17.93
CA GLU A 237 19.33 10.93 -18.17
C GLU A 237 20.49 9.95 -18.29
N ALA A 238 20.67 9.06 -17.31
CA ALA A 238 21.74 8.06 -17.34
C ALA A 238 21.59 7.10 -18.53
N ALA A 239 20.36 6.74 -18.91
CA ALA A 239 20.12 5.87 -20.05
C ALA A 239 20.53 6.54 -21.37
N VAL A 240 20.13 7.80 -21.58
CA VAL A 240 20.55 8.62 -22.72
C VAL A 240 22.08 8.74 -22.75
N GLU A 241 22.70 9.12 -21.63
CA GLU A 241 24.15 9.26 -21.53
C GLU A 241 24.88 7.96 -21.88
N ASN A 242 24.40 6.81 -21.40
CA ASN A 242 25.01 5.52 -21.67
C ASN A 242 24.93 5.12 -23.14
N VAL A 243 23.77 5.32 -23.78
CA VAL A 243 23.57 5.04 -25.21
C VAL A 243 24.55 5.88 -26.05
N VAL A 244 24.64 7.17 -25.77
CA VAL A 244 25.53 8.09 -26.49
C VAL A 244 27.00 7.75 -26.22
N GLN A 245 27.39 7.55 -24.95
CA GLN A 245 28.77 7.22 -24.61
C GLN A 245 29.23 5.91 -25.27
N SER A 246 28.33 4.91 -25.39
CA SER A 246 28.63 3.67 -26.11
C SER A 246 28.96 3.95 -27.58
N ALA A 247 28.09 4.68 -28.29
CA ALA A 247 28.33 5.02 -29.70
C ALA A 247 29.63 5.83 -29.89
N LEU A 248 29.94 6.75 -28.99
CA LEU A 248 31.18 7.53 -29.04
C LEU A 248 32.42 6.65 -28.79
N ASN A 249 32.35 5.68 -27.88
CA ASN A 249 33.43 4.73 -27.65
C ASN A 249 33.67 3.81 -28.86
N ASP A 250 32.61 3.42 -29.57
CA ASP A 250 32.73 2.65 -30.81
C ASP A 250 33.43 3.47 -31.90
N VAL A 251 33.12 4.77 -32.01
CA VAL A 251 33.83 5.68 -32.91
C VAL A 251 35.31 5.80 -32.53
N LEU A 252 35.65 5.98 -31.25
CA LEU A 252 37.05 6.04 -30.81
C LEU A 252 37.81 4.75 -31.16
N THR A 253 37.19 3.60 -30.89
CA THR A 253 37.77 2.29 -31.18
C THR A 253 37.99 2.10 -32.68
N ALA A 254 37.01 2.48 -33.50
CA ALA A 254 37.12 2.39 -34.95
C ALA A 254 38.19 3.33 -35.50
N VAL A 255 38.26 4.57 -35.00
CA VAL A 255 39.26 5.58 -35.38
C VAL A 255 40.68 5.13 -35.01
N ASP A 256 40.87 4.53 -33.83
CA ASP A 256 42.17 3.97 -33.41
C ASP A 256 42.62 2.78 -34.29
N ASN A 257 41.68 2.07 -34.90
CA ASN A 257 41.96 0.98 -35.84
C ASN A 257 42.20 1.45 -37.28
N VAL A 258 41.97 2.73 -37.59
CA VAL A 258 42.27 3.28 -38.92
C VAL A 258 43.78 3.30 -39.12
N ASN A 259 44.23 2.49 -40.08
CA ASN A 259 45.64 2.34 -40.37
C ASN A 259 45.88 2.36 -41.89
N VAL A 260 47.08 2.79 -42.27
CA VAL A 260 47.51 2.79 -43.66
C VAL A 260 48.77 1.93 -43.78
N THR A 261 48.65 0.85 -44.56
CA THR A 261 49.68 -0.20 -44.69
C THR A 261 50.17 -0.34 -46.14
N LEU A 262 51.24 -1.10 -46.32
CA LEU A 262 51.74 -1.49 -47.64
C LEU A 262 51.33 -2.93 -47.95
N LEU A 263 50.94 -3.18 -49.20
CA LEU A 263 50.70 -4.53 -49.74
C LEU A 263 51.98 -5.37 -49.79
N ASP A 264 53.16 -4.73 -49.82
CA ASP A 264 54.47 -5.38 -49.80
C ASP A 264 55.27 -4.94 -48.56
N SER A 265 55.98 -5.88 -47.94
CA SER A 265 56.71 -5.70 -46.67
C SER A 265 58.04 -4.95 -46.83
N SER A 266 58.17 -4.08 -47.83
CA SER A 266 59.41 -3.38 -48.16
C SER A 266 59.80 -2.36 -47.07
N PRO A 267 60.92 -2.56 -46.34
CA PRO A 267 61.33 -1.66 -45.27
C PRO A 267 61.66 -0.24 -45.76
N LEU A 268 62.11 -0.12 -47.02
CA LEU A 268 62.42 1.18 -47.63
C LEU A 268 61.16 1.99 -47.94
N LEU A 269 60.09 1.31 -48.39
CA LEU A 269 58.81 1.97 -48.68
C LEU A 269 58.05 2.29 -47.39
N SER A 270 58.21 1.48 -46.34
CA SER A 270 57.60 1.71 -45.03
C SER A 270 58.00 3.06 -44.44
N GLY A 271 59.29 3.43 -44.44
CA GLY A 271 59.72 4.75 -43.97
C GLY A 271 59.23 5.92 -44.84
N ILE A 272 59.01 5.69 -46.14
CA ILE A 272 58.44 6.70 -47.04
C ILE A 272 56.94 6.86 -46.77
N LEU A 273 56.20 5.76 -46.57
CA LEU A 273 54.79 5.78 -46.19
C LEU A 273 54.59 6.54 -44.88
N GLU A 274 55.46 6.29 -43.89
CA GLU A 274 55.37 6.92 -42.58
C GLU A 274 55.64 8.43 -42.64
N THR A 275 56.59 8.87 -43.47
CA THR A 275 56.96 10.29 -43.60
C THR A 275 56.08 11.11 -44.54
N LEU A 276 55.53 10.48 -45.59
CA LEU A 276 54.69 11.18 -46.58
C LEU A 276 53.19 11.05 -46.33
N VAL A 277 52.74 10.00 -45.64
CA VAL A 277 51.31 9.70 -45.48
C VAL A 277 50.91 9.62 -44.01
N ILE A 278 51.49 8.70 -43.23
CA ILE A 278 51.00 8.44 -41.88
C ILE A 278 51.16 9.67 -40.98
N ASN A 279 52.37 10.21 -40.84
CA ASN A 279 52.62 11.35 -39.96
C ASN A 279 51.96 12.66 -40.41
N PRO A 280 52.02 13.08 -41.69
CA PRO A 280 51.46 14.37 -42.09
C PRO A 280 49.96 14.35 -42.43
N ILE A 281 49.35 13.18 -42.64
CA ILE A 281 47.96 13.07 -43.11
C ILE A 281 47.11 12.23 -42.13
N VAL A 282 47.46 10.96 -41.92
CA VAL A 282 46.64 10.03 -41.13
C VAL A 282 46.57 10.46 -39.66
N ASN A 283 47.74 10.66 -39.02
CA ASN A 283 47.81 11.01 -37.60
C ASN A 283 47.06 12.30 -37.25
N PRO A 284 47.17 13.41 -38.03
CA PRO A 284 46.38 14.61 -37.78
C PRO A 284 44.87 14.41 -37.95
N LEU A 285 44.43 13.64 -38.95
CA LEU A 285 43.00 13.39 -39.18
C LEU A 285 42.41 12.53 -38.04
N VAL A 286 43.08 11.43 -37.69
CA VAL A 286 42.71 10.56 -36.56
C VAL A 286 42.67 11.38 -35.26
N SER A 287 43.73 12.15 -34.97
CA SER A 287 43.77 13.00 -33.77
C SER A 287 42.66 14.06 -33.74
N GLY A 288 42.25 14.56 -34.92
CA GLY A 288 41.12 15.49 -35.05
C GLY A 288 39.82 14.86 -34.56
N VAL A 289 39.48 13.68 -35.07
CA VAL A 289 38.28 12.94 -34.64
C VAL A 289 38.36 12.57 -33.16
N THR A 290 39.48 12.01 -32.71
CA THR A 290 39.71 11.67 -31.29
C THR A 290 39.52 12.88 -30.39
N SER A 291 39.98 14.06 -30.80
CA SER A 291 39.79 15.29 -30.02
C SER A 291 38.33 15.73 -29.97
N THR A 292 37.59 15.65 -31.08
CA THR A 292 36.17 16.01 -31.12
C THR A 292 35.34 15.07 -30.23
N VAL A 293 35.57 13.76 -30.33
CA VAL A 293 34.84 12.77 -29.53
C VAL A 293 35.14 12.91 -28.04
N ASN A 294 36.41 13.04 -27.66
CA ASN A 294 36.78 13.26 -26.25
C ASN A 294 36.21 14.58 -25.70
N GLY A 295 36.10 15.62 -26.54
CA GLY A 295 35.44 16.87 -26.18
C GLY A 295 33.98 16.65 -25.81
N LEU A 296 33.23 15.92 -26.66
CA LEU A 296 31.83 15.60 -26.40
C LEU A 296 31.66 14.72 -25.14
N GLN A 297 32.50 13.70 -24.95
CA GLN A 297 32.47 12.89 -23.72
C GLN A 297 32.72 13.72 -22.46
N GLN A 298 33.62 14.70 -22.54
CA GLN A 298 33.85 15.65 -21.45
C GLN A 298 32.63 16.57 -21.24
N ASP A 299 32.00 17.05 -22.31
CA ASP A 299 30.86 17.94 -22.21
C ASP A 299 29.64 17.25 -21.58
N LEU A 300 29.41 15.98 -21.90
CA LEU A 300 28.41 15.12 -21.22
C LEU A 300 28.73 14.97 -19.73
N THR A 301 29.91 14.45 -19.40
CA THR A 301 30.28 14.13 -18.01
C THR A 301 30.47 15.37 -17.11
N SER A 302 30.69 16.54 -17.69
CA SER A 302 30.83 17.79 -16.95
C SER A 302 29.52 18.58 -16.81
N GLY A 303 28.44 18.13 -17.47
CA GLY A 303 27.16 18.84 -17.55
C GLY A 303 27.23 20.12 -18.38
N ALA A 304 28.19 20.24 -19.30
CA ALA A 304 28.22 21.33 -20.28
C ALA A 304 27.10 21.15 -21.32
N ILE A 305 26.78 19.91 -21.65
CA ILE A 305 25.50 19.51 -22.25
C ILE A 305 24.64 19.03 -21.08
N ASP A 306 23.61 19.82 -20.75
CA ASP A 306 22.74 19.59 -19.60
C ASP A 306 21.51 18.78 -20.02
N ILE A 307 21.69 17.45 -20.09
CA ILE A 307 20.65 16.52 -20.54
C ILE A 307 19.41 16.60 -19.64
N SER A 308 19.58 16.74 -18.32
CA SER A 308 18.45 16.89 -17.39
C SER A 308 17.60 18.10 -17.74
N ASN A 309 18.22 19.23 -18.08
CA ASN A 309 17.51 20.45 -18.46
C ASN A 309 16.87 20.36 -19.86
N GLU A 310 17.47 19.65 -20.80
CA GLU A 310 16.86 19.42 -22.12
C GLU A 310 15.62 18.52 -22.00
N LEU A 311 15.69 17.46 -21.18
CA LEU A 311 14.56 16.56 -20.92
C LEU A 311 13.46 17.17 -20.03
N ALA A 312 13.71 18.32 -19.40
CA ALA A 312 12.78 18.92 -18.44
C ALA A 312 11.40 19.22 -19.02
N GLY A 313 11.36 19.64 -20.29
CA GLY A 313 10.13 19.99 -21.01
C GLY A 313 9.64 18.90 -21.96
N VAL A 314 10.25 17.71 -21.94
CA VAL A 314 9.91 16.61 -22.85
C VAL A 314 8.95 15.67 -22.14
N GLN A 315 7.83 15.36 -22.78
CA GLN A 315 6.92 14.33 -22.27
C GLN A 315 7.53 12.95 -22.53
N VAL A 316 8.26 12.43 -21.53
CA VAL A 316 8.90 11.11 -21.59
C VAL A 316 8.16 10.04 -20.81
N VAL A 317 6.97 10.33 -20.27
CA VAL A 317 6.25 9.43 -19.35
C VAL A 317 5.01 8.86 -20.01
N GLY A 318 4.99 7.53 -20.16
CA GLY A 318 3.86 6.75 -20.66
C GLY A 318 3.02 6.17 -19.53
N ASN A 319 2.60 4.91 -19.67
CA ASN A 319 1.86 4.21 -18.64
C ASN A 319 2.72 3.97 -17.38
N THR A 320 2.18 4.34 -16.23
CA THR A 320 2.76 4.11 -14.90
C THR A 320 1.97 3.02 -14.20
N THR A 321 2.68 2.07 -13.59
CA THR A 321 2.13 1.01 -12.76
C THR A 321 2.81 1.04 -11.39
N VAL A 322 2.03 1.04 -10.32
CA VAL A 322 2.51 0.92 -8.94
C VAL A 322 1.82 -0.27 -8.29
N ASN A 323 2.61 -1.18 -7.72
CA ASN A 323 2.14 -2.33 -6.96
C ASN A 323 2.67 -2.23 -5.52
N ALA A 324 1.78 -1.99 -4.56
CA ALA A 324 2.10 -1.99 -3.14
C ALA A 324 1.47 -3.21 -2.47
N ASN A 325 2.20 -3.85 -1.56
CA ASN A 325 1.64 -4.88 -0.69
C ASN A 325 1.53 -4.32 0.72
N VAL A 326 0.37 -4.49 1.34
CA VAL A 326 0.13 -4.16 2.75
C VAL A 326 -0.51 -5.36 3.45
N LEU A 327 -0.46 -5.37 4.77
CA LEU A 327 -1.16 -6.34 5.60
C LEU A 327 -2.38 -5.67 6.23
N VAL A 328 -3.46 -6.42 6.40
CA VAL A 328 -4.65 -6.02 7.17
C VAL A 328 -4.76 -6.93 8.39
N ASN A 329 -4.94 -6.38 9.59
CA ASN A 329 -5.07 -7.19 10.81
C ASN A 329 -6.24 -8.18 10.75
N ARG A 330 -6.10 -9.31 11.47
CA ARG A 330 -7.17 -10.27 11.72
C ARG A 330 -7.52 -10.36 13.22
N PRO A 331 -8.81 -10.36 13.58
CA PRO A 331 -9.94 -9.92 12.74
C PRO A 331 -9.79 -8.43 12.38
N ALA A 332 -10.30 -8.02 11.21
CA ALA A 332 -10.26 -6.62 10.78
C ALA A 332 -11.32 -5.76 11.50
N GLY A 333 -12.34 -6.39 12.08
CA GLY A 333 -13.51 -5.72 12.68
C GLY A 333 -14.40 -5.04 11.63
N ILE A 334 -14.37 -5.55 10.39
CA ILE A 334 -15.09 -5.02 9.22
C ILE A 334 -15.72 -6.21 8.50
N GLU A 335 -16.95 -6.04 8.04
CA GLU A 335 -17.72 -7.04 7.30
C GLU A 335 -18.17 -6.48 5.97
N GLY A 336 -18.15 -7.31 4.92
CA GLY A 336 -18.65 -6.95 3.60
C GLY A 336 -17.68 -6.12 2.77
N ASP A 337 -18.24 -5.26 1.91
CA ASP A 337 -17.53 -4.53 0.86
C ASP A 337 -16.86 -3.26 1.39
N VAL A 338 -15.54 -3.17 1.22
CA VAL A 338 -14.73 -1.97 1.50
C VAL A 338 -14.25 -1.35 0.20
N VAL A 339 -14.49 -0.06 0.04
CA VAL A 339 -14.03 0.69 -1.14
C VAL A 339 -12.58 1.14 -0.96
N VAL A 340 -11.74 0.80 -1.92
CA VAL A 340 -10.34 1.25 -2.02
C VAL A 340 -10.23 2.24 -3.18
N GLN A 341 -9.91 3.48 -2.87
CA GLN A 341 -9.72 4.56 -3.85
C GLN A 341 -8.25 4.78 -4.14
N GLY A 342 -7.91 5.43 -5.26
CA GLY A 342 -6.52 5.81 -5.51
C GLY A 342 -6.30 6.83 -6.61
N ALA A 343 -5.12 7.45 -6.60
CA ALA A 343 -4.66 8.40 -7.62
C ALA A 343 -3.13 8.57 -7.64
N GLY A 344 -2.61 9.03 -8.77
CA GLY A 344 -1.26 9.60 -8.87
C GLY A 344 -1.29 11.11 -8.65
N ILE A 345 -0.43 11.63 -7.77
CA ILE A 345 -0.44 13.01 -7.24
C ILE A 345 0.99 13.58 -7.10
N THR A 346 1.14 14.91 -7.14
CA THR A 346 2.44 15.61 -7.01
C THR A 346 2.98 15.68 -5.58
N THR A 347 2.16 15.37 -4.57
CA THR A 347 2.56 15.53 -3.17
C THR A 347 1.88 14.49 -2.29
N SER A 348 2.59 14.06 -1.25
CA SER A 348 2.05 13.20 -0.20
C SER A 348 1.15 13.94 0.80
N VAL A 349 1.05 15.28 0.73
CA VAL A 349 0.25 16.09 1.66
C VAL A 349 -1.10 16.42 1.01
N ILE A 350 -2.09 15.57 1.25
CA ILE A 350 -3.47 15.78 0.82
C ILE A 350 -4.41 15.62 2.02
N ASP A 351 -5.48 16.41 2.06
CA ASP A 351 -6.52 16.30 3.08
C ASP A 351 -7.32 15.00 2.90
N ALA A 352 -7.66 14.30 4.00
CA ALA A 352 -8.47 13.08 3.95
C ALA A 352 -9.85 13.33 3.30
N GLU A 353 -10.39 14.53 3.48
CA GLU A 353 -11.62 14.99 2.84
C GLU A 353 -11.50 15.06 1.31
N LEU A 354 -10.30 15.33 0.79
CA LEU A 354 -10.04 15.30 -0.65
C LEU A 354 -9.87 13.86 -1.12
N LEU A 355 -9.17 13.01 -0.37
CA LEU A 355 -8.95 11.60 -0.73
C LEU A 355 -10.28 10.84 -0.90
N SER A 356 -11.27 11.08 -0.04
CA SER A 356 -12.59 10.44 -0.17
C SER A 356 -13.38 10.83 -1.44
N SER A 357 -12.96 11.90 -2.13
CA SER A 357 -13.56 12.37 -3.39
C SER A 357 -12.88 11.81 -4.65
N LEU A 358 -11.91 10.91 -4.49
CA LEU A 358 -11.24 10.24 -5.60
C LEU A 358 -12.24 9.45 -6.46
N GLN A 359 -12.03 9.49 -7.78
CA GLN A 359 -12.97 8.93 -8.75
C GLN A 359 -12.64 7.49 -9.15
N SER A 360 -11.36 7.11 -9.07
CA SER A 360 -10.91 5.76 -9.38
C SER A 360 -10.87 4.92 -8.11
N SER A 361 -11.54 3.78 -8.15
CA SER A 361 -11.69 2.89 -7.00
C SER A 361 -11.84 1.44 -7.43
N ASP A 362 -11.59 0.55 -6.50
CA ASP A 362 -11.95 -0.86 -6.53
C ASP A 362 -12.62 -1.25 -5.21
N VAL A 363 -13.18 -2.46 -5.13
CA VAL A 363 -13.84 -2.98 -3.93
C VAL A 363 -13.19 -4.29 -3.52
N ILE A 364 -12.81 -4.37 -2.24
CA ILE A 364 -12.45 -5.64 -1.60
C ILE A 364 -13.60 -6.09 -0.71
N THR A 365 -13.77 -7.40 -0.54
CA THR A 365 -14.82 -7.95 0.33
C THR A 365 -14.17 -8.73 1.45
N PHE A 366 -14.53 -8.41 2.69
CA PHE A 366 -14.22 -9.25 3.85
C PHE A 366 -15.30 -10.32 3.97
N ASP A 367 -14.89 -11.58 4.14
CA ASP A 367 -15.81 -12.66 4.43
C ASP A 367 -16.58 -12.33 5.71
N GLU A 368 -17.91 -12.46 5.66
CA GLU A 368 -18.76 -12.37 6.86
C GLU A 368 -18.35 -13.48 7.84
N ASP A 369 -18.33 -13.18 9.14
CA ASP A 369 -18.20 -14.23 10.13
C ASP A 369 -19.45 -15.11 10.05
N ALA A 370 -19.25 -16.39 9.73
CA ALA A 370 -20.32 -17.38 9.62
C ALA A 370 -20.25 -18.41 10.77
N THR A 371 -19.40 -18.18 11.76
CA THR A 371 -19.18 -19.11 12.86
C THR A 371 -20.21 -18.84 13.94
N ALA A 372 -21.24 -19.68 14.02
CA ALA A 372 -22.20 -19.58 15.10
C ALA A 372 -21.55 -19.87 16.47
N PRO A 373 -21.94 -19.13 17.52
CA PRO A 373 -21.44 -19.36 18.87
C PRO A 373 -21.93 -20.70 19.41
N VAL A 374 -21.26 -21.20 20.45
CA VAL A 374 -21.57 -22.50 21.06
C VAL A 374 -21.95 -22.34 22.52
N LEU A 375 -23.17 -22.76 22.86
CA LEU A 375 -23.59 -22.99 24.24
C LEU A 375 -23.20 -24.40 24.68
N ASP A 376 -22.43 -24.51 25.77
CA ASP A 376 -21.98 -25.78 26.33
C ASP A 376 -23.05 -26.44 27.20
N SER A 377 -23.81 -25.63 27.94
CA SER A 377 -24.85 -26.10 28.86
C SER A 377 -25.93 -25.05 29.10
N ALA A 378 -27.12 -25.53 29.47
CA ALA A 378 -28.24 -24.74 29.96
C ALA A 378 -29.00 -25.58 31.00
N ASP A 379 -29.40 -24.96 32.10
CA ASP A 379 -30.24 -25.53 33.16
C ASP A 379 -31.19 -24.46 33.68
N ILE A 380 -32.31 -24.85 34.28
CA ILE A 380 -33.31 -23.93 34.81
C ILE A 380 -33.72 -24.33 36.22
N THR A 381 -33.75 -23.35 37.12
CA THR A 381 -34.17 -23.51 38.52
C THR A 381 -35.17 -22.43 38.90
N GLY A 382 -35.99 -22.67 39.93
CA GLY A 382 -36.99 -21.70 40.39
C GLY A 382 -38.34 -22.34 40.68
N ASN A 383 -39.37 -21.50 40.83
CA ASN A 383 -40.75 -21.91 41.09
C ASN A 383 -41.73 -20.81 40.63
N SER A 384 -43.02 -21.12 40.60
CA SER A 384 -44.07 -20.21 40.13
C SER A 384 -44.32 -18.98 41.02
N THR A 385 -43.70 -18.90 42.21
CA THR A 385 -43.83 -17.77 43.14
C THR A 385 -42.65 -16.80 43.04
N ASP A 386 -41.42 -17.31 42.97
CA ASP A 386 -40.18 -16.52 43.00
C ASP A 386 -39.64 -16.19 41.61
N GLY A 387 -40.13 -16.88 40.56
CA GLY A 387 -39.60 -16.82 39.20
C GLY A 387 -38.57 -17.91 38.94
N TYR A 388 -37.99 -17.86 37.75
CA TYR A 388 -37.03 -18.85 37.27
C TYR A 388 -35.72 -18.20 36.85
N ALA A 389 -34.63 -18.93 36.99
CA ALA A 389 -33.31 -18.55 36.51
C ALA A 389 -32.79 -19.64 35.58
N VAL A 390 -32.50 -19.28 34.34
CA VAL A 390 -31.80 -20.12 33.37
C VAL A 390 -30.30 -19.83 33.49
N THR A 391 -29.51 -20.84 33.81
CA THR A 391 -28.06 -20.71 33.98
C THR A 391 -27.33 -21.69 33.08
N GLY A 392 -26.13 -21.33 32.64
CA GLY A 392 -25.33 -22.24 31.83
C GLY A 392 -23.95 -21.71 31.55
N THR A 393 -23.29 -22.34 30.57
CA THR A 393 -21.98 -21.92 30.08
C THR A 393 -21.95 -21.89 28.55
N GLY A 394 -21.13 -21.01 27.98
CA GLY A 394 -20.84 -20.98 26.55
C GLY A 394 -19.39 -20.64 26.27
N ALA A 395 -18.96 -20.93 25.04
CA ALA A 395 -17.55 -20.92 24.65
C ALA A 395 -16.97 -19.53 24.42
N GLU A 396 -17.82 -18.56 24.06
CA GLU A 396 -17.45 -17.24 23.55
C GLU A 396 -18.03 -16.14 24.47
N PRO A 397 -17.21 -15.56 25.36
CA PRO A 397 -17.64 -14.42 26.17
C PRO A 397 -18.00 -13.19 25.34
N GLY A 398 -19.08 -12.51 25.72
CA GLY A 398 -19.59 -11.33 25.02
C GLY A 398 -20.89 -11.57 24.24
N ASP A 399 -21.18 -12.82 23.88
CA ASP A 399 -22.38 -13.14 23.10
C ASP A 399 -23.67 -12.99 23.90
N ASP A 400 -24.76 -12.62 23.20
CA ASP A 400 -26.10 -12.48 23.75
C ASP A 400 -26.79 -13.84 23.87
N VAL A 401 -27.12 -14.25 25.08
CA VAL A 401 -27.98 -15.41 25.35
C VAL A 401 -29.44 -14.96 25.35
N ILE A 402 -30.28 -15.68 24.60
CA ILE A 402 -31.72 -15.44 24.48
C ILE A 402 -32.47 -16.69 24.94
N VAL A 403 -33.45 -16.49 25.81
CA VAL A 403 -34.41 -17.52 26.22
C VAL A 403 -35.76 -17.19 25.62
N SER A 404 -36.35 -18.15 24.91
CA SER A 404 -37.65 -18.03 24.25
C SER A 404 -38.64 -19.11 24.68
N ASP A 405 -39.92 -18.77 24.66
CA ASP A 405 -41.03 -19.70 24.86
C ASP A 405 -41.23 -20.64 23.64
N ALA A 406 -42.20 -21.57 23.75
CA ALA A 406 -42.49 -22.53 22.68
C ALA A 406 -43.05 -21.90 21.39
N ASP A 407 -43.58 -20.68 21.46
CA ASP A 407 -44.07 -19.91 20.32
C ASP A 407 -42.96 -19.05 19.68
N GLY A 408 -41.75 -19.07 20.26
CA GLY A 408 -40.58 -18.33 19.80
C GLY A 408 -40.51 -16.88 20.29
N ASN A 409 -41.35 -16.48 21.26
CA ASN A 409 -41.27 -15.15 21.85
C ASN A 409 -40.10 -15.12 22.85
N GLN A 410 -39.27 -14.08 22.75
CA GLN A 410 -38.20 -13.83 23.71
C GLN A 410 -38.79 -13.44 25.07
N ILE A 411 -38.40 -14.19 26.11
CA ILE A 411 -38.86 -14.03 27.49
C ILE A 411 -37.71 -13.70 28.47
N GLY A 412 -36.46 -13.80 28.02
CA GLY A 412 -35.29 -13.40 28.80
C GLY A 412 -34.04 -13.22 27.94
N THR A 413 -33.07 -12.49 28.45
CA THR A 413 -31.74 -12.34 27.84
C THR A 413 -30.65 -12.07 28.87
N SER A 414 -29.41 -12.41 28.54
CA SER A 414 -28.19 -12.13 29.31
C SER A 414 -26.97 -12.18 28.38
N ILE A 415 -25.78 -11.90 28.88
CA ILE A 415 -24.51 -11.96 28.12
C ILE A 415 -23.64 -13.07 28.72
N ILE A 416 -22.91 -13.81 27.88
CA ILE A 416 -21.87 -14.75 28.34
C ILE A 416 -20.73 -13.95 28.99
N ALA A 417 -20.50 -14.16 30.28
CA ALA A 417 -19.44 -13.49 31.02
C ALA A 417 -18.04 -13.98 30.60
N GLU A 418 -17.01 -13.22 30.94
CA GLU A 418 -15.58 -13.55 30.69
C GLU A 418 -15.13 -14.92 31.21
N ASP A 419 -15.82 -15.47 32.22
CA ASP A 419 -15.55 -16.82 32.73
C ASP A 419 -16.36 -17.92 32.03
N GLY A 420 -17.08 -17.57 30.95
CA GLY A 420 -17.92 -18.44 30.15
C GLY A 420 -19.29 -18.73 30.75
N THR A 421 -19.68 -18.09 31.86
CA THR A 421 -20.98 -18.34 32.52
C THR A 421 -22.05 -17.34 32.09
N TYR A 422 -23.31 -17.75 32.10
CA TYR A 422 -24.45 -16.84 31.92
C TYR A 422 -25.60 -17.18 32.86
N ALA A 423 -26.42 -16.18 33.16
CA ALA A 423 -27.65 -16.31 33.96
C ALA A 423 -28.72 -15.37 33.42
N VAL A 424 -29.89 -15.93 33.08
CA VAL A 424 -31.05 -15.22 32.54
C VAL A 424 -32.20 -15.36 33.53
N ASP A 425 -32.70 -14.23 34.03
CA ASP A 425 -33.90 -14.21 34.87
C ASP A 425 -35.15 -14.28 33.99
N VAL A 426 -36.07 -15.21 34.33
CA VAL A 426 -37.35 -15.42 33.66
C VAL A 426 -38.48 -15.19 34.68
N ALA A 427 -39.39 -14.29 34.36
CA ALA A 427 -40.50 -13.95 35.26
C ALA A 427 -41.48 -15.13 35.41
N ALA A 428 -42.01 -15.31 36.62
CA ALA A 428 -42.89 -16.43 36.94
C ALA A 428 -44.18 -16.47 36.10
N ASP A 429 -44.68 -15.31 35.69
CA ASP A 429 -45.90 -15.16 34.88
C ASP A 429 -45.65 -15.25 33.36
N ALA A 430 -44.38 -15.34 32.94
CA ALA A 430 -44.00 -15.48 31.53
C ALA A 430 -44.06 -16.93 31.04
N VAL A 431 -44.11 -17.91 31.94
CA VAL A 431 -44.01 -19.35 31.62
C VAL A 431 -44.93 -20.18 32.54
N VAL A 432 -45.19 -21.43 32.16
CA VAL A 432 -45.92 -22.40 33.02
C VAL A 432 -45.03 -23.57 33.46
N PRO A 433 -45.25 -24.15 34.65
CA PRO A 433 -44.57 -25.38 35.07
C PRO A 433 -44.68 -26.49 34.02
N GLY A 434 -43.56 -27.17 33.75
CA GLY A 434 -43.46 -28.22 32.73
C GLY A 434 -43.30 -27.72 31.28
N GLU A 435 -43.33 -26.41 31.03
CA GLU A 435 -43.08 -25.84 29.70
C GLU A 435 -41.62 -26.05 29.24
N VAL A 436 -41.41 -26.25 27.93
CA VAL A 436 -40.07 -26.35 27.35
C VAL A 436 -39.70 -25.00 26.72
N LEU A 437 -38.62 -24.41 27.21
CA LEU A 437 -38.04 -23.17 26.69
C LEU A 437 -36.84 -23.49 25.81
N THR A 438 -36.50 -22.57 24.93
CA THR A 438 -35.32 -22.65 24.05
C THR A 438 -34.30 -21.60 24.44
N VAL A 439 -33.04 -22.01 24.60
CA VAL A 439 -31.89 -21.14 24.87
C VAL A 439 -30.97 -21.14 23.66
N GLN A 440 -30.62 -19.96 23.15
CA GLN A 440 -29.68 -19.77 22.04
C GLN A 440 -28.72 -18.62 22.38
N ALA A 441 -27.51 -18.64 21.82
CA ALA A 441 -26.60 -17.51 21.81
C ALA A 441 -26.60 -16.84 20.42
N ILE A 442 -26.39 -15.53 20.39
CA ILE A 442 -26.18 -14.73 19.18
C ILE A 442 -24.90 -13.94 19.37
N ASP A 443 -23.97 -14.06 18.43
CA ASP A 443 -22.74 -13.27 18.42
C ASP A 443 -22.97 -11.85 17.85
N ASP A 444 -21.94 -11.00 17.87
CA ASP A 444 -22.01 -9.64 17.31
C ASP A 444 -22.29 -9.63 15.79
N ALA A 445 -21.90 -10.68 15.07
CA ALA A 445 -22.13 -10.86 13.62
C ALA A 445 -23.57 -11.34 13.30
N GLY A 446 -24.36 -11.69 14.32
CA GLY A 446 -25.72 -12.18 14.19
C GLY A 446 -25.84 -13.68 13.88
N ASN A 447 -24.76 -14.45 13.99
CA ASN A 447 -24.82 -15.91 13.90
C ASN A 447 -25.50 -16.47 15.15
N VAL A 448 -26.38 -17.46 14.96
CA VAL A 448 -27.19 -18.03 16.05
C VAL A 448 -26.70 -19.45 16.36
N SER A 449 -26.49 -19.75 17.65
CA SER A 449 -26.10 -21.08 18.11
C SER A 449 -27.15 -22.15 17.81
N GLU A 450 -26.75 -23.42 17.90
CA GLU A 450 -27.74 -24.49 18.03
C GLU A 450 -28.58 -24.29 19.32
N PRO A 451 -29.90 -24.58 19.28
CA PRO A 451 -30.78 -24.37 20.43
C PRO A 451 -30.60 -25.44 21.52
N LEU A 452 -30.51 -25.00 22.78
CA LEU A 452 -30.57 -25.87 23.95
C LEU A 452 -31.97 -25.82 24.61
N PRO A 453 -32.68 -26.94 24.74
CA PRO A 453 -33.96 -26.97 25.43
C PRO A 453 -33.77 -27.07 26.95
N VAL A 454 -34.57 -26.32 27.70
CA VAL A 454 -34.70 -26.43 29.17
C VAL A 454 -36.17 -26.57 29.55
N THR A 455 -36.49 -27.36 30.58
CA THR A 455 -37.87 -27.57 31.03
C THR A 455 -38.12 -26.85 32.34
N VAL A 456 -39.12 -25.96 32.37
CA VAL A 456 -39.54 -25.24 33.58
C VAL A 456 -39.87 -26.25 34.69
N PRO A 457 -39.23 -26.15 35.87
CA PRO A 457 -39.47 -27.07 36.97
C PRO A 457 -40.93 -27.07 37.42
N GLU A 458 -41.43 -28.23 37.85
CA GLU A 458 -42.69 -28.32 38.58
C GLU A 458 -42.53 -27.73 39.99
N ASP A 459 -43.58 -27.11 40.52
CA ASP A 459 -43.57 -26.67 41.91
C ASP A 459 -43.51 -27.87 42.84
N VAL A 460 -42.69 -27.77 43.89
CA VAL A 460 -42.63 -28.78 44.94
C VAL A 460 -43.87 -28.66 45.83
N ASP A 461 -44.61 -29.76 45.95
CA ASP A 461 -45.68 -29.89 46.93
C ASP A 461 -45.08 -30.15 48.32
N ASP A 462 -44.92 -29.08 49.09
CA ASP A 462 -44.34 -29.09 50.44
C ASP A 462 -45.40 -29.18 51.55
N VAL A 463 -46.68 -29.41 51.21
CA VAL A 463 -47.73 -29.59 52.22
C VAL A 463 -47.68 -31.03 52.73
N VAL A 464 -47.42 -31.18 54.04
CA VAL A 464 -47.54 -32.49 54.69
C VAL A 464 -49.04 -32.78 54.89
N PRO A 465 -49.56 -33.92 54.43
CA PRO A 465 -50.94 -34.32 54.69
C PRO A 465 -51.28 -34.27 56.19
N VAL A 466 -52.29 -33.50 56.57
CA VAL A 466 -52.76 -33.39 57.96
C VAL A 466 -54.24 -33.73 58.06
N LEU A 467 -54.55 -34.69 58.94
CA LEU A 467 -55.90 -34.89 59.46
C LEU A 467 -56.13 -33.98 60.66
N ASP A 468 -57.13 -33.12 60.55
CA ASP A 468 -57.55 -32.21 61.62
C ASP A 468 -58.40 -32.93 62.67
N SER A 469 -59.21 -33.90 62.25
CA SER A 469 -60.03 -34.69 63.14
C SER A 469 -60.31 -36.09 62.58
N ALA A 470 -60.57 -37.02 63.49
CA ALA A 470 -61.11 -38.33 63.16
C ALA A 470 -62.03 -38.79 64.30
N ASP A 471 -63.19 -39.32 63.94
CA ASP A 471 -64.17 -39.91 64.85
C ASP A 471 -64.69 -41.22 64.27
N ILE A 472 -65.18 -42.10 65.13
CA ILE A 472 -65.69 -43.40 64.76
C ILE A 472 -67.02 -43.67 65.46
N THR A 473 -68.04 -43.99 64.67
CA THR A 473 -69.38 -44.31 65.16
C THR A 473 -69.84 -45.68 64.68
N GLY A 474 -70.80 -46.30 65.37
CA GLY A 474 -71.34 -47.61 65.01
C GLY A 474 -71.12 -48.67 66.10
N ASN A 475 -71.22 -49.94 65.73
CA ASN A 475 -71.09 -51.07 66.64
C ASN A 475 -70.69 -52.37 65.91
N SER A 476 -70.38 -53.43 66.66
CA SER A 476 -69.90 -54.70 66.12
C SER A 476 -70.90 -55.47 65.23
N THR A 477 -72.19 -55.12 65.28
CA THR A 477 -73.24 -55.77 64.47
C THR A 477 -73.50 -55.01 63.17
N ASP A 478 -73.51 -53.67 63.22
CA ASP A 478 -73.86 -52.81 62.08
C ASP A 478 -72.64 -52.28 61.32
N GLY A 479 -71.44 -52.46 61.88
CA GLY A 479 -70.18 -51.92 61.35
C GLY A 479 -69.80 -50.58 61.99
N TYR A 480 -68.60 -50.11 61.68
CA TYR A 480 -68.10 -48.81 62.11
C TYR A 480 -67.94 -47.89 60.90
N ALA A 481 -68.37 -46.63 61.05
CA ALA A 481 -68.10 -45.56 60.11
C ALA A 481 -67.04 -44.64 60.71
N VAL A 482 -65.95 -44.43 59.97
CA VAL A 482 -64.91 -43.43 60.31
C VAL A 482 -65.21 -42.17 59.52
N THR A 483 -65.27 -41.05 60.21
CA THR A 483 -65.45 -39.71 59.63
C THR A 483 -64.36 -38.81 60.18
N GLY A 484 -63.93 -37.81 59.42
CA GLY A 484 -62.89 -36.90 59.88
C GLY A 484 -62.98 -35.58 59.16
N THR A 485 -61.93 -34.78 59.31
CA THR A 485 -61.67 -33.63 58.45
C THR A 485 -60.18 -33.55 58.21
N GLY A 486 -59.77 -33.00 57.08
CA GLY A 486 -58.36 -32.79 56.75
C GLY A 486 -58.11 -31.45 56.09
N ALA A 487 -56.86 -31.02 56.15
CA ALA A 487 -56.45 -29.69 55.70
C ALA A 487 -56.45 -29.55 54.18
N GLU A 488 -56.16 -30.63 53.46
CA GLU A 488 -55.99 -30.63 52.00
C GLU A 488 -56.98 -31.60 51.35
N PRO A 489 -57.96 -31.08 50.59
CA PRO A 489 -58.82 -31.89 49.76
C PRO A 489 -58.05 -32.73 48.74
N GLY A 490 -58.51 -33.96 48.51
CA GLY A 490 -57.91 -34.90 47.58
C GLY A 490 -56.88 -35.85 48.22
N ASP A 491 -56.42 -35.55 49.43
CA ASP A 491 -55.51 -36.42 50.18
C ASP A 491 -56.17 -37.75 50.55
N ASP A 492 -55.38 -38.83 50.43
CA ASP A 492 -55.78 -40.18 50.81
C ASP A 492 -55.78 -40.38 52.33
N VAL A 493 -56.90 -40.86 52.86
CA VAL A 493 -57.06 -41.24 54.27
C VAL A 493 -56.96 -42.75 54.41
N VAL A 494 -56.05 -43.21 55.27
CA VAL A 494 -55.87 -44.63 55.57
C VAL A 494 -56.29 -44.91 57.02
N VAL A 495 -57.22 -45.85 57.21
CA VAL A 495 -57.61 -46.35 58.54
C VAL A 495 -56.92 -47.69 58.77
N SER A 496 -56.14 -47.79 59.84
CA SER A 496 -55.40 -49.01 60.20
C SER A 496 -55.86 -49.58 61.55
N ASP A 497 -55.74 -50.90 61.70
CA ASP A 497 -55.88 -51.56 62.99
C ASP A 497 -54.66 -51.32 63.89
N ALA A 498 -54.72 -51.83 65.13
CA ALA A 498 -53.65 -51.64 66.12
C ALA A 498 -52.34 -52.37 65.74
N ASP A 499 -52.38 -53.34 64.84
CA ASP A 499 -51.21 -54.05 64.32
C ASP A 499 -50.64 -53.35 63.07
N GLY A 500 -51.28 -52.27 62.61
CA GLY A 500 -50.88 -51.47 61.45
C GLY A 500 -51.43 -51.97 60.12
N ASN A 501 -52.33 -52.96 60.10
CA ASN A 501 -52.95 -53.41 58.86
C ASN A 501 -54.05 -52.43 58.44
N GLN A 502 -54.09 -52.09 57.16
CA GLN A 502 -55.15 -51.25 56.60
C GLN A 502 -56.51 -51.96 56.65
N VAL A 503 -57.49 -51.31 57.25
CA VAL A 503 -58.87 -51.80 57.42
C VAL A 503 -59.92 -50.91 56.74
N GLY A 504 -59.52 -49.73 56.25
CA GLY A 504 -60.37 -48.83 55.47
C GLY A 504 -59.60 -47.73 54.76
N THR A 505 -60.26 -47.07 53.81
CA THR A 505 -59.76 -45.90 53.09
C THR A 505 -60.84 -44.84 52.94
N GLY A 506 -60.42 -43.60 52.78
CA GLY A 506 -61.23 -42.45 52.38
C GLY A 506 -60.39 -41.45 51.61
N ILE A 507 -61.02 -40.39 51.11
CA ILE A 507 -60.34 -39.23 50.50
C ILE A 507 -60.94 -38.01 51.18
N ILE A 508 -60.12 -37.01 51.53
CA ILE A 508 -60.62 -35.74 52.06
C ILE A 508 -61.37 -35.02 50.93
N ALA A 509 -62.65 -34.73 51.14
CA ALA A 509 -63.47 -34.07 50.13
C ALA A 509 -63.08 -32.59 49.95
N GLU A 510 -63.56 -31.97 48.87
CA GLU A 510 -63.36 -30.52 48.55
C GLU A 510 -63.76 -29.57 49.68
N ASP A 511 -64.67 -29.98 50.57
CA ASP A 511 -65.09 -29.20 51.73
C ASP A 511 -64.30 -29.52 53.02
N GLY A 512 -63.26 -30.36 52.91
CA GLY A 512 -62.37 -30.76 53.99
C GLY A 512 -62.89 -31.93 54.84
N THR A 513 -63.93 -32.66 54.43
CA THR A 513 -64.56 -33.77 55.19
C THR A 513 -64.11 -35.18 54.83
#